data_AF-A0A498IG31-F1
#
_entry.id   AF-A0A498IG31-F1
#
_cell.length_a   1.000
_cell.length_b   1.000
_cell.length_c   1.000
_cell.angle_alpha   90.00
_cell.angle_beta   90.00
_cell.angle_gamma   90.00
#
_symmetry.space_group_name_H-M   'P 1'
#
loop_
_entity.id
_entity.type
_entity.pdbx_description
1 polymer ?
#
loop_
_entity_poly.entity_id
_entity_poly.type
_entity_poly.pdbx_seq_one_letter_code
_entity_poly.pdbx_strand_id
1 'polypeptide(L)'
;MDLQALPEGCIATVISLTTPRDAATMSSVSRSFRSAAESDAVWGRFLPPDLHTILSSSSPSMSVHPPHVAPSSASKTKKELYLALCDNPVLVEQGTLGFSLDKWSGKKCYMIAARALSIVWADTPQYWKWISIPDSRFEEVAELVDVCWLEIHGKIETRMLSPSTLYKAYLVFKTTAEASGLELRDAEVTVGLIGEITEAQDQTREINEVQYPKERNDGWLEIEMGEFFCEEGEGGELKMSCLETNGHWKSGLIVQGIEVRPERIYNKRSSFLINMSKQITRTRRKHMDLQALPEGCIATVISLITPRDAGTVASVSRSFRSAADSDAVWGRFLPPDIHTILSSSSPSMSVQPPHVAPSSASKTKKELYLALCDNPVLIEQGKLSFSLDKWSGKKCYMIAARALSIVWANTPQYWKWISIPDSRFEEVAELVDVCWLEIHGRIETRMLSPSTLYKAYLVFKTTAQAYGFEHRAAEVTVGLIGEQRTNQNVFLGARRVQTRGQGYHMARPRGIRRTHILDQPREINEAQYPKERHDGWLEIEMGEFFCEGGEGGELEMSCLETKGRHWKSGLIVQGIEIRPKRMRTSRKRIMSEAEESP
;
A
#
# COMPACT_ATOMS: atom_id res chain seq x y z
N MET A 1 -30.86 12.00 3.75
CA MET A 1 -31.43 11.00 4.66
C MET A 1 -30.53 10.97 5.89
N ASP A 2 -31.08 11.24 7.07
CA ASP A 2 -30.33 11.26 8.33
C ASP A 2 -30.02 9.81 8.76
N LEU A 3 -28.74 9.48 8.99
CA LEU A 3 -28.35 8.14 9.45
C LEU A 3 -28.93 7.82 10.85
N GLN A 4 -29.29 8.84 11.64
CA GLN A 4 -29.95 8.64 12.93
C GLN A 4 -31.43 8.23 12.81
N ALA A 5 -32.03 8.41 11.63
CA ALA A 5 -33.41 7.99 11.35
C ALA A 5 -33.51 6.52 10.90
N LEU A 6 -32.38 5.82 10.74
CA LEU A 6 -32.37 4.39 10.40
C LEU A 6 -32.71 3.54 11.63
N PRO A 7 -33.48 2.45 11.47
CA PRO A 7 -33.67 1.46 12.53
C PRO A 7 -32.33 0.91 13.01
N GLU A 8 -32.20 0.66 14.31
CA GLU A 8 -30.98 0.15 14.94
C GLU A 8 -30.42 -1.10 14.25
N GLY A 9 -31.29 -2.00 13.79
CA GLY A 9 -30.87 -3.20 13.04
C GLY A 9 -30.19 -2.89 11.69
N CYS A 10 -30.57 -1.80 11.02
CA CYS A 10 -29.89 -1.34 9.80
C CYS A 10 -28.52 -0.76 10.12
N ILE A 11 -28.43 0.05 11.19
CA ILE A 11 -27.17 0.62 11.68
C ILE A 11 -26.22 -0.52 12.09
N ALA A 12 -26.72 -1.50 12.85
CA ALA A 12 -25.96 -2.68 13.26
C ALA A 12 -25.49 -3.48 12.04
N THR A 13 -26.34 -3.69 11.04
CA THR A 13 -25.95 -4.40 9.81
C THR A 13 -24.82 -3.66 9.08
N VAL A 14 -24.90 -2.33 8.95
CA VAL A 14 -23.83 -1.53 8.33
C VAL A 14 -22.53 -1.62 9.14
N ILE A 15 -22.59 -1.46 10.46
CA ILE A 15 -21.41 -1.55 11.34
C ILE A 15 -20.80 -2.96 11.26
N SER A 16 -21.63 -3.99 11.16
CA SER A 16 -21.18 -5.38 11.10
C SER A 16 -20.44 -5.74 9.78
N LEU A 17 -20.45 -4.84 8.79
CA LEU A 17 -19.70 -4.93 7.54
C LEU A 17 -18.36 -4.18 7.59
N THR A 18 -18.08 -3.43 8.66
CA THR A 18 -16.83 -2.66 8.82
C THR A 18 -15.79 -3.45 9.62
N THR A 19 -14.74 -2.78 10.11
CA THR A 19 -13.80 -3.40 11.06
C THR A 19 -14.25 -3.21 12.53
N PRO A 20 -13.73 -4.03 13.46
CA PRO A 20 -13.85 -3.80 14.90
C PRO A 20 -13.44 -2.39 15.33
N ARG A 21 -12.38 -1.84 14.70
CA ARG A 21 -11.95 -0.46 14.91
C ARG A 21 -13.04 0.53 14.53
N ASP A 22 -13.58 0.41 13.32
CA ASP A 22 -14.61 1.32 12.82
C ASP A 22 -15.88 1.22 13.67
N ALA A 23 -16.24 0.02 14.15
CA ALA A 23 -17.34 -0.15 15.08
C ALA A 23 -17.11 0.60 16.40
N ALA A 24 -15.90 0.54 16.96
CA ALA A 24 -15.53 1.30 18.14
C ALA A 24 -15.60 2.81 17.87
N THR A 25 -15.10 3.29 16.74
CA THR A 25 -15.18 4.72 16.36
C THR A 25 -16.63 5.16 16.10
N MET A 26 -17.45 4.33 15.47
CA MET A 26 -18.86 4.64 15.24
C MET A 26 -19.65 4.68 16.55
N SER A 27 -19.27 3.89 17.55
CA SER A 27 -19.94 3.90 18.87
C SER A 27 -19.87 5.25 19.61
N SER A 28 -18.93 6.13 19.25
CA SER A 28 -18.82 7.48 19.83
C SER A 28 -19.67 8.53 19.12
N VAL A 29 -20.29 8.22 17.98
CA VAL A 29 -21.00 9.19 17.13
C VAL A 29 -22.36 9.59 17.72
N SER A 30 -23.16 8.64 18.19
CA SER A 30 -24.45 8.90 18.83
C SER A 30 -24.91 7.73 19.70
N ARG A 31 -26.00 7.91 20.47
CA ARG A 31 -26.59 6.83 21.27
C ARG A 31 -27.07 5.65 20.42
N SER A 32 -27.69 5.92 19.27
CA SER A 32 -28.17 4.88 18.36
C SER A 32 -27.01 4.09 17.74
N PHE A 33 -25.92 4.78 17.36
CA PHE A 33 -24.71 4.11 16.88
C PHE A 33 -23.99 3.32 17.97
N ARG A 34 -23.96 3.84 19.21
CA ARG A 34 -23.40 3.11 20.36
C ARG A 34 -24.14 1.80 20.60
N SER A 35 -25.46 1.87 20.71
CA SER A 35 -26.31 0.68 20.91
C SER A 35 -26.11 -0.35 19.80
N ALA A 36 -26.15 0.08 18.54
CA ALA A 36 -25.92 -0.79 17.40
C ALA A 36 -24.50 -1.40 17.38
N ALA A 37 -23.47 -0.59 17.64
CA ALA A 37 -22.07 -1.01 17.65
C ALA A 37 -21.73 -1.98 18.78
N GLU A 38 -22.48 -1.97 19.88
CA GLU A 38 -22.28 -2.87 21.01
C GLU A 38 -23.06 -4.19 20.89
N SER A 39 -23.90 -4.33 19.86
CA SER A 39 -24.74 -5.51 19.67
C SER A 39 -23.97 -6.78 19.28
N ASP A 40 -24.44 -7.93 19.76
CA ASP A 40 -23.91 -9.25 19.37
C ASP A 40 -24.14 -9.60 17.89
N ALA A 41 -25.01 -8.86 17.19
CA ALA A 41 -25.16 -8.96 15.75
C ALA A 41 -23.91 -8.42 15.02
N VAL A 42 -23.35 -7.31 15.52
CA VAL A 42 -22.10 -6.72 15.01
C VAL A 42 -20.91 -7.60 15.36
N TRP A 43 -20.68 -7.84 16.64
CA TRP A 43 -19.50 -8.56 17.10
C TRP A 43 -19.50 -10.04 16.67
N GLY A 44 -20.67 -10.60 16.42
CA GLY A 44 -20.79 -11.93 15.81
C GLY A 44 -20.24 -12.04 14.40
N ARG A 45 -20.15 -10.94 13.63
CA ARG A 45 -19.52 -10.93 12.30
C ARG A 45 -18.02 -10.66 12.34
N PHE A 46 -17.51 -10.11 13.44
CA PHE A 46 -16.07 -9.91 13.64
C PHE A 46 -15.36 -11.17 14.15
N LEU A 47 -16.11 -12.10 14.73
CA LEU A 47 -15.60 -13.42 15.08
C LEU A 47 -15.48 -14.31 13.83
N PRO A 48 -14.41 -15.12 13.69
CA PRO A 48 -14.30 -16.06 12.59
C PRO A 48 -15.47 -17.05 12.55
N PRO A 49 -16.00 -17.39 11.37
CA PRO A 49 -17.16 -18.29 11.24
C PRO A 49 -16.86 -19.72 11.72
N ASP A 50 -15.60 -20.12 11.71
CA ASP A 50 -15.07 -21.41 12.15
C ASP A 50 -14.49 -21.39 13.57
N LEU A 51 -14.71 -20.30 14.34
CA LEU A 51 -14.19 -20.14 15.70
C LEU A 51 -14.55 -21.31 16.62
N HIS A 52 -15.79 -21.80 16.57
CA HIS A 52 -16.19 -22.94 17.38
C HIS A 52 -15.37 -24.20 17.07
N THR A 53 -15.03 -24.43 15.81
CA THR A 53 -14.18 -25.56 15.40
C THR A 53 -12.76 -25.39 15.90
N ILE A 54 -12.20 -24.18 15.77
CA ILE A 54 -10.87 -23.84 16.30
C ILE A 54 -10.82 -24.09 17.81
N LEU A 55 -11.78 -23.56 18.56
CA LEU A 55 -11.82 -23.72 20.03
C LEU A 55 -12.17 -25.14 20.47
N SER A 56 -12.89 -25.94 19.66
CA SER A 56 -13.15 -27.36 19.98
C SER A 56 -11.88 -28.21 19.91
N SER A 57 -10.85 -27.75 19.20
CA SER A 57 -9.52 -28.39 19.19
C SER A 57 -8.61 -27.95 20.34
N SER A 58 -9.09 -27.04 21.21
CA SER A 58 -8.37 -26.67 22.42
C SER A 58 -8.51 -27.76 23.49
N SER A 59 -7.38 -28.13 24.10
CA SER A 59 -7.38 -29.08 25.22
C SER A 59 -7.88 -28.39 26.50
N PRO A 60 -8.80 -28.99 27.28
CA PRO A 60 -9.24 -28.44 28.57
C PRO A 60 -8.18 -28.49 29.68
N SER A 61 -6.98 -29.02 29.43
CA SER A 61 -5.98 -29.30 30.46
C SER A 61 -4.58 -29.05 29.95
N MET A 62 -3.73 -28.51 30.83
CA MET A 62 -2.28 -28.21 30.72
C MET A 62 -1.95 -26.70 30.57
N SER A 63 -2.30 -25.89 31.58
CA SER A 63 -1.52 -24.70 31.95
C SER A 63 -1.03 -24.87 33.39
N VAL A 64 0.28 -24.72 33.62
CA VAL A 64 0.92 -24.92 34.95
C VAL A 64 0.85 -23.65 35.84
N HIS A 65 0.26 -22.55 35.36
CA HIS A 65 0.04 -21.31 36.11
C HIS A 65 -1.42 -20.82 36.00
N PRO A 66 -1.93 -20.03 36.98
CA PRO A 66 -3.25 -20.21 37.61
C PRO A 66 -4.44 -19.97 36.67
N PRO A 67 -5.62 -20.54 36.99
CA PRO A 67 -6.75 -20.66 36.08
C PRO A 67 -7.47 -19.32 35.97
N HIS A 68 -7.04 -18.49 35.03
CA HIS A 68 -7.89 -17.42 34.54
C HIS A 68 -8.14 -17.60 33.05
N VAL A 69 -9.29 -18.23 32.80
CA VAL A 69 -10.16 -18.03 31.64
C VAL A 69 -9.82 -18.84 30.39
N ALA A 70 -9.99 -20.17 30.46
CA ALA A 70 -10.82 -20.79 29.42
C ALA A 70 -12.19 -20.06 29.47
N PRO A 71 -12.75 -19.57 28.36
CA PRO A 71 -14.01 -18.84 28.42
C PRO A 71 -15.12 -19.80 28.86
N SER A 72 -15.43 -19.80 30.17
CA SER A 72 -16.62 -20.43 30.71
C SER A 72 -17.82 -19.84 29.97
N SER A 73 -18.59 -20.72 29.35
CA SER A 73 -19.66 -20.41 28.39
C SER A 73 -20.94 -19.83 29.04
N ALA A 74 -20.82 -19.20 30.22
CA ALA A 74 -21.94 -18.60 30.93
C ALA A 74 -21.76 -17.07 30.97
N SER A 75 -22.56 -16.39 30.14
CA SER A 75 -22.78 -14.93 30.06
C SER A 75 -21.59 -14.03 29.69
N LYS A 76 -20.95 -14.27 28.55
CA LYS A 76 -20.13 -13.23 27.89
C LYS A 76 -20.78 -12.76 26.60
N THR A 77 -20.78 -11.45 26.36
CA THR A 77 -21.16 -10.89 25.05
C THR A 77 -20.13 -11.30 23.99
N LYS A 78 -20.50 -11.26 22.71
CA LYS A 78 -19.55 -11.57 21.63
C LYS A 78 -18.41 -10.57 21.54
N LYS A 79 -18.64 -9.33 22.00
CA LYS A 79 -17.60 -8.31 22.16
C LYS A 79 -16.57 -8.72 23.21
N GLU A 80 -17.02 -9.19 24.37
CA GLU A 80 -16.13 -9.68 25.43
C GLU A 80 -15.35 -10.92 25.00
N LEU A 81 -15.99 -11.85 24.28
CA LEU A 81 -15.30 -13.00 23.69
C LEU A 81 -14.23 -12.56 22.69
N TYR A 82 -14.56 -11.62 21.79
CA TYR A 82 -13.61 -11.06 20.83
C TYR A 82 -12.39 -10.46 21.53
N LEU A 83 -12.60 -9.60 22.54
CA LEU A 83 -11.51 -8.97 23.29
C LEU A 83 -10.67 -10.01 24.05
N ALA A 84 -11.30 -11.02 24.65
CA ALA A 84 -10.59 -12.11 25.31
C ALA A 84 -9.65 -12.85 24.35
N LEU A 85 -10.08 -13.11 23.10
CA LEU A 85 -9.26 -13.75 22.06
C LEU A 85 -8.17 -12.84 21.48
N CYS A 86 -8.30 -11.52 21.63
CA CYS A 86 -7.23 -10.58 21.25
C CYS A 86 -6.14 -10.52 22.32
N ASP A 87 -6.55 -10.47 23.58
CA ASP A 87 -5.64 -10.20 24.69
C ASP A 87 -5.05 -11.51 25.28
N ASN A 88 -5.70 -12.66 25.08
CA ASN A 88 -5.27 -13.96 25.61
C ASN A 88 -5.26 -15.02 24.50
N PRO A 89 -4.09 -15.36 23.93
CA PRO A 89 -4.01 -16.40 22.94
C PRO A 89 -4.39 -17.77 23.50
N VAL A 90 -5.18 -18.53 22.74
CA VAL A 90 -5.67 -19.87 23.11
C VAL A 90 -4.78 -20.92 22.47
N LEU A 91 -4.36 -21.92 23.24
CA LEU A 91 -3.65 -23.07 22.72
C LEU A 91 -4.62 -24.06 22.05
N VAL A 92 -4.31 -24.44 20.81
CA VAL A 92 -5.07 -25.36 19.97
C VAL A 92 -4.15 -26.45 19.41
N GLU A 93 -4.72 -27.46 18.77
CA GLU A 93 -3.97 -28.61 18.22
C GLU A 93 -3.04 -29.26 19.26
N GLN A 94 -3.60 -29.61 20.42
CA GLN A 94 -2.83 -30.21 21.53
C GLN A 94 -1.69 -29.33 22.07
N GLY A 95 -1.79 -28.00 21.88
CA GLY A 95 -0.82 -27.05 22.41
C GLY A 95 0.30 -26.67 21.46
N THR A 96 0.32 -27.22 20.24
CA THR A 96 1.36 -26.93 19.24
C THR A 96 1.11 -25.63 18.48
N LEU A 97 -0.12 -25.11 18.51
CA LEU A 97 -0.49 -23.85 17.88
C LEU A 97 -1.14 -22.92 18.89
N GLY A 98 -0.74 -21.66 18.85
CA GLY A 98 -1.38 -20.60 19.61
C GLY A 98 -2.24 -19.72 18.70
N PHE A 99 -3.54 -19.64 18.97
CA PHE A 99 -4.52 -18.87 18.21
C PHE A 99 -4.90 -17.57 18.92
N SER A 100 -4.99 -16.47 18.19
CA SER A 100 -5.56 -15.20 18.67
C SER A 100 -6.18 -14.41 17.53
N LEU A 101 -6.84 -13.29 17.85
CA LEU A 101 -7.35 -12.34 16.85
C LEU A 101 -6.54 -11.05 16.87
N ASP A 102 -6.24 -10.50 15.69
CA ASP A 102 -5.75 -9.12 15.60
C ASP A 102 -6.86 -8.16 16.04
N LYS A 103 -6.57 -7.37 17.06
CA LYS A 103 -7.52 -6.48 17.74
C LYS A 103 -8.24 -5.51 16.81
N TRP A 104 -7.58 -5.05 15.75
CA TRP A 104 -8.09 -3.98 14.88
C TRP A 104 -8.87 -4.51 13.67
N SER A 105 -8.41 -5.62 13.08
CA SER A 105 -8.97 -6.19 11.86
C SER A 105 -9.91 -7.36 12.11
N GLY A 106 -9.83 -8.02 13.27
CA GLY A 106 -10.52 -9.27 13.58
C GLY A 106 -10.01 -10.48 12.80
N LYS A 107 -8.86 -10.34 12.12
CA LYS A 107 -8.24 -11.41 11.35
C LYS A 107 -7.46 -12.35 12.27
N LYS A 108 -7.42 -13.61 11.90
CA LYS A 108 -6.77 -14.68 12.68
C LYS A 108 -5.25 -14.49 12.73
N CYS A 109 -4.68 -14.71 13.90
CA CYS A 109 -3.24 -14.82 14.15
C CYS A 109 -2.93 -16.23 14.64
N TYR A 110 -1.81 -16.80 14.19
CA TYR A 110 -1.32 -18.09 14.65
C TYR A 110 0.15 -18.00 15.01
N MET A 111 0.55 -18.67 16.09
CA MET A 111 1.94 -18.94 16.40
C MET A 111 2.16 -20.45 16.43
N ILE A 112 3.14 -20.93 15.67
CA ILE A 112 3.59 -22.32 15.67
C ILE A 112 4.60 -22.47 16.80
N ALA A 113 4.32 -23.34 17.77
CA ALA A 113 5.23 -23.64 18.87
C ALA A 113 6.55 -24.21 18.33
N ALA A 114 7.66 -23.97 19.03
CA ALA A 114 8.95 -24.56 18.68
C ALA A 114 8.89 -26.08 18.51
N ARG A 115 8.07 -26.78 19.33
CA ARG A 115 7.82 -28.23 19.22
C ARG A 115 7.16 -28.68 17.91
N ALA A 116 6.50 -27.78 17.20
CA ALA A 116 5.89 -28.05 15.90
C ALA A 116 6.70 -27.47 14.72
N LEU A 117 7.84 -26.85 14.99
CA LEU A 117 8.79 -26.45 13.97
C LEU A 117 9.70 -27.62 13.59
N SER A 118 10.15 -27.64 12.35
CA SER A 118 11.24 -28.51 11.91
C SER A 118 12.56 -27.79 12.18
N ILE A 119 13.18 -28.09 13.31
CA ILE A 119 14.47 -27.54 13.73
C ILE A 119 15.54 -28.62 13.54
N VAL A 120 16.59 -28.32 12.77
CA VAL A 120 17.67 -29.29 12.50
C VAL A 120 18.38 -29.67 13.80
N TRP A 121 18.50 -30.98 14.01
CA TRP A 121 19.06 -31.63 15.21
C TRP A 121 18.34 -31.36 16.53
N ALA A 122 17.08 -30.94 16.53
CA ALA A 122 16.34 -30.61 17.75
C ALA A 122 16.14 -31.78 18.73
N ASP A 123 16.21 -33.02 18.24
CA ASP A 123 16.17 -34.24 19.07
C ASP A 123 17.55 -34.68 19.58
N THR A 124 18.60 -33.88 19.34
CA THR A 124 19.97 -34.16 19.78
C THR A 124 20.32 -33.26 20.97
N PRO A 125 20.36 -33.79 22.21
CA PRO A 125 20.55 -32.98 23.43
C PRO A 125 21.88 -32.22 23.51
N GLN A 126 22.86 -32.60 22.69
CA GLN A 126 24.15 -31.90 22.56
C GLN A 126 24.01 -30.55 21.86
N TYR A 127 22.95 -30.39 21.04
CA TYR A 127 22.74 -29.22 20.19
C TYR A 127 21.52 -28.40 20.64
N TRP A 128 20.46 -29.05 21.11
CA TRP A 128 19.24 -28.39 21.57
C TRP A 128 18.74 -28.99 22.88
N LYS A 129 18.19 -28.14 23.74
CA LYS A 129 17.45 -28.52 24.94
C LYS A 129 16.02 -28.05 24.83
N TRP A 130 15.10 -28.87 25.31
CA TRP A 130 13.72 -28.47 25.49
C TRP A 130 13.53 -28.06 26.95
N ILE A 131 13.15 -26.81 27.16
CA ILE A 131 13.05 -26.20 28.49
C ILE A 131 11.66 -25.61 28.68
N SER A 132 11.21 -25.55 29.92
CA SER A 132 10.01 -24.81 30.30
C SER A 132 10.42 -23.50 30.96
N ILE A 133 9.83 -22.38 30.51
CA ILE A 133 10.08 -21.06 31.08
C ILE A 133 8.75 -20.36 31.42
N PRO A 134 8.65 -19.66 32.56
CA PRO A 134 7.38 -19.12 33.05
C PRO A 134 6.68 -18.14 32.10
N ASP A 135 7.46 -17.37 31.33
CA ASP A 135 6.94 -16.35 30.41
C ASP A 135 6.60 -16.90 29.02
N SER A 136 6.70 -18.22 28.82
CA SER A 136 6.32 -18.85 27.55
C SER A 136 4.83 -19.14 27.53
N ARG A 137 4.19 -18.88 26.39
CA ARG A 137 2.82 -19.33 26.11
C ARG A 137 2.72 -20.83 25.83
N PHE A 138 3.83 -21.49 25.52
CA PHE A 138 3.92 -22.93 25.27
C PHE A 138 4.65 -23.63 26.41
N GLU A 139 4.30 -24.88 26.67
CA GLU A 139 4.87 -25.69 27.75
C GLU A 139 6.40 -25.81 27.66
N GLU A 140 6.91 -26.03 26.45
CA GLU A 140 8.33 -26.13 26.15
C GLU A 140 8.74 -25.18 25.02
N VAL A 141 9.96 -24.68 25.11
CA VAL A 141 10.67 -23.90 24.08
C VAL A 141 12.02 -24.56 23.77
N ALA A 142 12.59 -24.28 22.60
CA ALA A 142 13.87 -24.85 22.19
C ALA A 142 15.02 -23.91 22.55
N GLU A 143 15.90 -24.32 23.45
CA GLU A 143 17.15 -23.64 23.77
C GLU A 143 18.30 -24.25 22.96
N LEU A 144 18.99 -23.42 22.20
CA LEU A 144 20.17 -23.78 21.44
C LEU A 144 21.38 -23.90 22.37
N VAL A 145 21.95 -25.09 22.47
CA VAL A 145 23.15 -25.36 23.26
C VAL A 145 24.39 -24.88 22.52
N ASP A 146 24.67 -25.44 21.34
CA ASP A 146 25.78 -25.02 20.49
C ASP A 146 25.66 -25.68 19.09
N VAL A 147 25.63 -24.93 18.00
CA VAL A 147 25.64 -25.47 16.62
C VAL A 147 26.44 -24.58 15.67
N CYS A 148 27.02 -25.15 14.61
CA CYS A 148 27.60 -24.37 13.51
C CYS A 148 26.66 -24.19 12.30
N TRP A 149 25.52 -24.90 12.31
CA TRP A 149 24.48 -24.89 11.29
C TRP A 149 23.12 -24.70 11.98
N LEU A 150 22.48 -23.56 11.75
CA LEU A 150 21.15 -23.25 12.27
C LEU A 150 20.14 -23.26 11.15
N GLU A 151 19.09 -24.07 11.29
CA GLU A 151 18.03 -24.17 10.30
C GLU A 151 16.70 -24.50 10.98
N ILE A 152 15.75 -23.58 10.83
CA ILE A 152 14.43 -23.64 11.44
C ILE A 152 13.38 -23.44 10.35
N HIS A 153 12.44 -24.38 10.24
CA HIS A 153 11.31 -24.28 9.31
C HIS A 153 9.98 -24.33 10.05
N GLY A 154 9.06 -23.46 9.63
CA GLY A 154 7.65 -23.50 10.01
C GLY A 154 6.78 -23.76 8.80
N LYS A 155 5.65 -24.43 9.04
CA LYS A 155 4.62 -24.70 8.03
C LYS A 155 3.25 -24.41 8.62
N ILE A 156 2.40 -23.75 7.84
CA ILE A 156 1.00 -23.55 8.19
C ILE A 156 0.13 -23.62 6.94
N GLU A 157 -1.02 -24.25 7.05
CA GLU A 157 -1.95 -24.32 5.94
C GLU A 157 -2.65 -22.97 5.76
N THR A 158 -2.65 -22.43 4.53
CA THR A 158 -3.23 -21.11 4.24
C THR A 158 -4.72 -21.04 4.55
N ARG A 159 -5.43 -22.18 4.52
CA ARG A 159 -6.85 -22.28 4.91
C ARG A 159 -7.13 -21.97 6.37
N MET A 160 -6.12 -22.08 7.24
CA MET A 160 -6.25 -21.71 8.65
C MET A 160 -6.27 -20.18 8.79
N LEU A 161 -5.63 -19.46 7.87
CA LEU A 161 -5.50 -18.02 7.88
C LEU A 161 -6.74 -17.32 7.34
N SER A 162 -6.80 -16.01 7.56
CA SER A 162 -7.90 -15.21 7.01
C SER A 162 -7.64 -14.90 5.53
N PRO A 163 -8.57 -15.22 4.61
CA PRO A 163 -8.35 -15.02 3.19
C PRO A 163 -8.25 -13.53 2.84
N SER A 164 -7.61 -13.27 1.71
CA SER A 164 -7.32 -11.96 1.14
C SER A 164 -6.60 -11.00 2.12
N THR A 165 -5.72 -11.53 2.95
CA THR A 165 -5.04 -10.77 4.01
C THR A 165 -3.54 -10.78 3.77
N LEU A 166 -2.90 -9.60 3.85
CA LEU A 166 -1.44 -9.52 3.89
C LEU A 166 -0.99 -9.92 5.29
N TYR A 167 -0.13 -10.93 5.36
CA TYR A 167 0.43 -11.46 6.58
C TYR A 167 1.94 -11.22 6.60
N LYS A 168 2.48 -11.10 7.81
CA LYS A 168 3.92 -11.20 8.08
C LYS A 168 4.18 -12.35 9.02
N ALA A 169 5.30 -13.02 8.79
CA ALA A 169 5.83 -14.05 9.69
C ALA A 169 6.98 -13.49 10.52
N TYR A 170 7.03 -13.87 11.79
CA TYR A 170 8.04 -13.44 12.74
C TYR A 170 8.60 -14.64 13.48
N LEU A 171 9.93 -14.75 13.56
CA LEU A 171 10.56 -15.66 14.51
C LEU A 171 10.56 -14.98 15.89
N VAL A 172 9.99 -15.63 16.90
CA VAL A 172 9.89 -15.10 18.27
C VAL A 172 10.80 -15.89 19.19
N PHE A 173 11.73 -15.19 19.84
CA PHE A 173 12.84 -15.80 20.57
C PHE A 173 13.36 -14.93 21.73
N LYS A 174 14.18 -15.52 22.59
CA LYS A 174 15.00 -14.86 23.62
C LYS A 174 16.45 -15.29 23.43
N THR A 175 17.37 -14.60 24.09
CA THR A 175 18.78 -15.00 24.18
C THR A 175 19.18 -15.20 25.64
N THR A 176 20.01 -16.19 25.93
CA THR A 176 20.63 -16.34 27.25
C THR A 176 21.68 -15.24 27.47
N ALA A 177 22.08 -15.02 28.73
CA ALA A 177 23.14 -14.07 29.05
C ALA A 177 24.52 -14.49 28.51
N GLU A 178 24.71 -15.79 28.26
CA GLU A 178 25.94 -16.39 27.71
C GLU A 178 25.82 -16.68 26.21
N ALA A 179 24.79 -16.15 25.54
CA ALA A 179 24.61 -16.32 24.11
C ALA A 179 25.84 -15.80 23.34
N SER A 180 26.24 -16.54 22.32
CA SER A 180 27.43 -16.22 21.54
C SER A 180 27.23 -16.59 20.09
N GLY A 181 27.88 -15.86 19.18
CA GLY A 181 27.95 -16.20 17.76
C GLY A 181 26.69 -15.86 16.95
N LEU A 182 25.64 -15.33 17.59
CA LEU A 182 24.40 -14.89 16.92
C LEU A 182 24.53 -13.49 16.29
N GLU A 183 25.55 -12.73 16.68
CA GLU A 183 25.86 -11.38 16.18
C GLU A 183 26.87 -11.38 15.02
N LEU A 184 27.44 -12.54 14.68
CA LEU A 184 28.58 -12.63 13.75
C LEU A 184 28.16 -12.60 12.27
N ARG A 185 26.94 -13.04 11.95
CA ARG A 185 26.45 -13.18 10.57
C ARG A 185 24.95 -12.93 10.49
N ASP A 186 24.51 -12.51 9.31
CA ASP A 186 23.10 -12.38 8.99
C ASP A 186 22.51 -13.78 8.76
N ALA A 187 21.33 -14.03 9.34
CA ALA A 187 20.52 -15.20 9.03
C ALA A 187 19.65 -14.92 7.79
N GLU A 188 19.59 -15.86 6.85
CA GLU A 188 18.69 -15.80 5.71
C GLU A 188 17.29 -16.23 6.14
N VAL A 189 16.31 -15.36 5.91
CA VAL A 189 14.90 -15.64 6.20
C VAL A 189 14.09 -15.68 4.90
N THR A 190 13.21 -16.67 4.77
CA THR A 190 12.31 -16.77 3.62
C THR A 190 10.88 -17.09 4.05
N VAL A 191 9.91 -16.58 3.28
CA VAL A 191 8.48 -16.84 3.44
C VAL A 191 7.88 -17.01 2.05
N GLY A 192 7.14 -18.11 1.81
CA GLY A 192 6.50 -18.34 0.52
C GLY A 192 5.64 -19.61 0.48
N LEU A 193 4.88 -19.78 -0.61
CA LEU A 193 4.10 -21.00 -0.86
C LEU A 193 5.01 -22.13 -1.38
N ILE A 194 4.66 -23.39 -1.07
CA ILE A 194 5.50 -24.58 -1.35
C ILE A 194 5.79 -24.88 -2.84
N GLY A 195 5.26 -24.11 -3.79
CA GLY A 195 5.69 -24.15 -5.21
C GLY A 195 6.50 -22.95 -5.68
N GLU A 196 6.36 -21.80 -5.02
CA GLU A 196 7.03 -20.54 -5.42
C GLU A 196 8.46 -20.46 -4.88
N ILE A 197 8.74 -21.12 -3.74
CA ILE A 197 10.08 -21.15 -3.13
C ILE A 197 11.08 -21.90 -4.03
N THR A 198 10.64 -22.90 -4.79
CA THR A 198 11.49 -23.65 -5.74
C THR A 198 11.92 -22.82 -6.96
N GLU A 199 11.19 -21.79 -7.35
CA GLU A 199 11.59 -20.86 -8.43
C GLU A 199 12.38 -19.65 -7.89
N ALA A 200 12.19 -19.31 -6.61
CA ALA A 200 12.87 -18.18 -5.95
C ALA A 200 14.32 -18.48 -5.53
N GLN A 201 14.73 -19.74 -5.44
CA GLN A 201 16.13 -20.12 -5.14
C GLN A 201 17.12 -19.72 -6.24
N ASP A 202 16.65 -19.33 -7.44
CA ASP A 202 17.50 -18.84 -8.55
C ASP A 202 17.39 -17.31 -8.74
N GLN A 203 16.62 -16.62 -7.88
CA GLN A 203 16.43 -15.17 -7.88
C GLN A 203 16.34 -14.64 -6.44
N THR A 204 17.42 -14.78 -5.67
CA THR A 204 17.60 -14.03 -4.42
C THR A 204 17.64 -12.54 -4.73
N ARG A 205 16.45 -11.93 -4.69
CA ARG A 205 16.26 -10.48 -4.75
C ARG A 205 16.88 -9.85 -3.51
N GLU A 206 17.86 -9.00 -3.76
CA GLU A 206 18.46 -8.07 -2.82
C GLU A 206 17.40 -7.36 -1.96
N ILE A 207 17.31 -7.74 -0.69
CA ILE A 207 16.82 -6.86 0.38
C ILE A 207 18.08 -6.48 1.18
N ASN A 208 18.75 -5.41 0.74
CA ASN A 208 19.98 -4.90 1.37
C ASN A 208 19.69 -4.03 2.62
N GLU A 209 18.73 -4.41 3.46
CA GLU A 209 18.56 -3.84 4.80
C GLU A 209 18.65 -4.96 5.84
N VAL A 210 19.76 -5.00 6.58
CA VAL A 210 19.94 -5.87 7.74
C VAL A 210 18.89 -5.48 8.78
N GLN A 211 18.00 -6.42 9.13
CA GLN A 211 17.00 -6.22 10.16
C GLN A 211 17.52 -6.65 11.53
N TYR A 212 17.29 -5.81 12.53
CA TYR A 212 17.62 -6.13 13.92
C TYR A 212 16.37 -6.62 14.67
N PRO A 213 16.53 -7.59 15.59
CA PRO A 213 15.45 -8.03 16.46
C PRO A 213 14.84 -6.87 17.24
N LYS A 214 13.51 -6.90 17.41
CA LYS A 214 12.75 -5.91 18.17
C LYS A 214 12.18 -6.54 19.42
N GLU A 215 12.27 -5.84 20.54
CA GLU A 215 11.63 -6.25 21.78
C GLU A 215 10.11 -6.04 21.71
N ARG A 216 9.37 -7.05 22.15
CA ARG A 216 7.91 -7.07 22.27
C ARG A 216 7.48 -6.67 23.67
N ASN A 217 6.19 -6.32 23.81
CA ASN A 217 5.62 -5.96 25.11
C ASN A 217 5.59 -7.12 26.13
N ASP A 218 5.76 -8.37 25.68
CA ASP A 218 5.83 -9.58 26.51
C ASP A 218 7.29 -9.94 26.90
N GLY A 219 8.27 -9.10 26.55
CA GLY A 219 9.68 -9.31 26.84
C GLY A 219 10.38 -10.34 25.94
N TRP A 220 9.70 -10.82 24.89
CA TRP A 220 10.33 -11.62 23.84
C TRP A 220 10.90 -10.73 22.74
N LEU A 221 11.93 -11.20 22.03
CA LEU A 221 12.41 -10.59 20.79
C LEU A 221 11.66 -11.18 19.60
N GLU A 222 11.44 -10.37 18.57
CA GLU A 222 10.97 -10.84 17.27
C GLU A 222 11.81 -10.28 16.12
N ILE A 223 11.96 -11.08 15.07
CA ILE A 223 12.52 -10.64 13.79
C ILE A 223 11.56 -11.02 12.66
N GLU A 224 11.35 -10.10 11.71
CA GLU A 224 10.47 -10.33 10.56
C GLU A 224 11.15 -11.29 9.58
N MET A 225 10.45 -12.35 9.21
CA MET A 225 10.94 -13.35 8.27
C MET A 225 10.52 -13.03 6.82
N GLY A 226 9.46 -12.25 6.65
CA GLY A 226 8.92 -11.85 5.36
C GLY A 226 7.40 -11.65 5.38
N GLU A 227 6.87 -11.17 4.26
CA GLU A 227 5.44 -10.97 4.04
C GLU A 227 4.89 -11.91 2.95
N PHE A 228 3.62 -12.29 3.07
CA PHE A 228 2.90 -12.99 2.01
C PHE A 228 1.43 -12.56 2.01
N PHE A 229 0.81 -12.62 0.84
CA PHE A 229 -0.61 -12.33 0.69
C PHE A 229 -1.39 -13.64 0.66
N CYS A 230 -2.23 -13.88 1.66
CA CYS A 230 -3.13 -15.04 1.68
C CYS A 230 -4.28 -14.80 0.70
N GLU A 231 -4.34 -15.51 -0.42
CA GLU A 231 -5.45 -15.38 -1.38
C GLU A 231 -6.71 -16.14 -0.92
N GLU A 232 -7.81 -16.04 -1.68
CA GLU A 232 -9.05 -16.74 -1.38
C GLU A 232 -9.18 -18.02 -2.20
N GLY A 233 -9.54 -19.14 -1.56
CA GLY A 233 -9.93 -20.37 -2.25
C GLY A 233 -8.76 -21.26 -2.67
N GLU A 234 -7.52 -20.79 -2.56
CA GLU A 234 -6.34 -21.63 -2.73
C GLU A 234 -5.97 -22.32 -1.41
N GLY A 235 -6.17 -23.65 -1.39
CA GLY A 235 -5.52 -24.48 -0.40
C GLY A 235 -4.04 -24.59 -0.74
N GLY A 236 -3.19 -24.15 0.17
CA GLY A 236 -1.74 -24.23 0.03
C GLY A 236 -1.09 -24.34 1.41
N GLU A 237 0.20 -24.65 1.42
CA GLU A 237 1.02 -24.65 2.63
C GLU A 237 2.01 -23.50 2.52
N LEU A 238 1.96 -22.59 3.50
CA LEU A 238 2.94 -21.54 3.67
C LEU A 238 4.15 -22.15 4.37
N LYS A 239 5.33 -21.98 3.78
CA LYS A 239 6.60 -22.35 4.39
C LYS A 239 7.37 -21.09 4.79
N MET A 240 7.95 -21.14 5.98
CA MET A 240 8.80 -20.10 6.54
C MET A 240 10.12 -20.75 6.94
N SER A 241 11.25 -20.13 6.61
CA SER A 241 12.58 -20.65 6.97
C SER A 241 13.47 -19.57 7.54
N CYS A 242 14.30 -19.94 8.51
CA CYS A 242 15.41 -19.15 9.03
C CYS A 242 16.67 -20.02 8.95
N LEU A 243 17.67 -19.58 8.22
CA LEU A 243 18.89 -20.34 7.93
C LEU A 243 20.14 -19.53 8.25
N GLU A 244 21.10 -20.16 8.94
CA GLU A 244 22.45 -19.64 9.09
C GLU A 244 23.46 -20.80 9.07
N THR A 245 23.99 -21.11 7.88
CA THR A 245 24.77 -22.33 7.60
C THR A 245 26.26 -22.08 7.40
N ASN A 246 26.74 -20.87 7.68
CA ASN A 246 28.10 -20.41 7.37
C ASN A 246 29.20 -20.94 8.33
N GLY A 247 28.92 -22.00 9.10
CA GLY A 247 29.92 -22.76 9.85
C GLY A 247 30.43 -22.12 11.15
N HIS A 248 29.90 -20.97 11.57
CA HIS A 248 30.22 -20.36 12.86
C HIS A 248 29.36 -20.94 13.97
N TRP A 249 30.02 -21.40 15.04
CA TRP A 249 29.38 -21.89 16.26
C TRP A 249 28.57 -20.77 16.94
N LYS A 250 27.40 -21.14 17.45
CA LYS A 250 26.43 -20.24 18.06
C LYS A 250 25.63 -20.97 19.12
N SER A 251 25.30 -20.26 20.18
CA SER A 251 24.65 -20.79 21.37
C SER A 251 23.70 -19.78 22.01
N GLY A 252 22.81 -20.26 22.87
CA GLY A 252 21.99 -19.42 23.73
C GLY A 252 20.73 -18.82 23.10
N LEU A 253 20.35 -19.23 21.89
CA LEU A 253 19.07 -18.88 21.28
C LEU A 253 17.93 -19.68 21.92
N ILE A 254 16.89 -19.03 22.44
CA ILE A 254 15.69 -19.67 22.98
C ILE A 254 14.53 -19.37 22.04
N VAL A 255 14.07 -20.34 21.26
CA VAL A 255 12.99 -20.19 20.28
C VAL A 255 11.64 -20.52 20.90
N GLN A 256 10.72 -19.55 20.92
CA GLN A 256 9.33 -19.82 21.30
C GLN A 256 8.53 -20.41 20.15
N GLY A 257 8.72 -19.87 18.94
CA GLY A 257 7.94 -20.24 17.78
C GLY A 257 8.02 -19.25 16.63
N ILE A 258 7.22 -19.52 15.59
CA ILE A 258 7.02 -18.60 14.45
C ILE A 258 5.59 -18.07 14.50
N GLU A 259 5.43 -16.75 14.58
CA GLU A 259 4.13 -16.06 14.60
C GLU A 259 3.77 -15.51 13.23
N VAL A 260 2.61 -15.90 12.72
CA VAL A 260 2.00 -15.40 11.49
C VAL A 260 0.83 -14.51 11.87
N ARG A 261 0.97 -13.20 11.64
CA ARG A 261 -0.06 -12.21 11.97
C ARG A 261 -0.33 -11.25 10.82
N PRO A 262 -1.57 -10.73 10.70
CA PRO A 262 -1.92 -9.76 9.67
C PRO A 262 -1.00 -8.54 9.77
N GLU A 263 -0.50 -8.06 8.64
CA GLU A 263 0.31 -6.85 8.65
C GLU A 263 -0.57 -5.67 9.06
N ARG A 264 -0.08 -4.86 10.00
CA ARG A 264 -0.78 -3.65 10.43
C ARG A 264 -0.66 -2.61 9.35
N ILE A 265 -1.62 -2.64 8.45
CA ILE A 265 -1.74 -1.64 7.43
C ILE A 265 -2.24 -0.33 8.09
N TYR A 266 -1.34 0.48 8.63
CA TYR A 266 -1.63 1.91 8.82
C TYR A 266 -1.91 2.49 7.43
N ASN A 267 -3.18 2.78 7.16
CA ASN A 267 -3.68 3.37 5.90
C ASN A 267 -3.55 2.54 4.60
N LYS A 268 -4.06 1.30 4.54
CA LYS A 268 -4.56 0.72 3.26
C LYS A 268 -5.88 -0.03 3.45
N ARG A 269 -6.91 0.61 2.92
CA ARG A 269 -8.30 0.27 2.53
C ARG A 269 -8.71 -1.21 2.24
N SER A 270 -8.03 -2.24 2.72
CA SER A 270 -8.25 -3.62 2.24
C SER A 270 -9.36 -4.39 2.97
N SER A 271 -9.64 -4.13 4.25
CA SER A 271 -10.56 -4.95 5.06
C SER A 271 -12.04 -4.90 4.63
N PHE A 272 -12.47 -3.82 3.96
CA PHE A 272 -13.88 -3.60 3.58
C PHE A 272 -14.32 -4.41 2.34
N LEU A 273 -13.44 -4.58 1.35
CA LEU A 273 -13.82 -5.16 0.04
C LEU A 273 -13.90 -6.69 0.05
N ILE A 274 -13.20 -7.34 0.99
CA ILE A 274 -13.10 -8.80 1.07
C ILE A 274 -14.30 -9.41 1.78
N ASN A 275 -14.83 -8.73 2.80
CA ASN A 275 -15.95 -9.24 3.58
C ASN A 275 -17.31 -9.07 2.86
N MET A 276 -17.41 -8.11 1.93
CA MET A 276 -18.67 -7.79 1.27
C MET A 276 -18.97 -8.65 0.03
N SER A 277 -17.94 -9.09 -0.71
CA SER A 277 -18.14 -9.99 -1.86
C SER A 277 -18.48 -11.43 -1.45
N LYS A 278 -18.01 -11.90 -0.28
CA LYS A 278 -18.08 -13.31 0.14
C LYS A 278 -19.33 -13.69 0.95
N GLN A 279 -19.98 -12.71 1.57
CA GLN A 279 -21.26 -12.96 2.26
C GLN A 279 -22.44 -13.16 1.29
N ILE A 280 -22.29 -12.78 0.01
CA ILE A 280 -23.32 -12.97 -1.02
C ILE A 280 -23.36 -14.42 -1.53
N THR A 281 -22.25 -15.16 -1.43
CA THR A 281 -22.13 -16.51 -2.01
C THR A 281 -22.33 -17.67 -1.03
N ARG A 282 -22.49 -17.42 0.29
CA ARG A 282 -22.38 -18.49 1.30
C ARG A 282 -23.47 -18.54 2.39
N THR A 283 -24.73 -18.26 2.05
CA THR A 283 -25.89 -18.50 2.93
C THR A 283 -26.98 -19.32 2.23
N ARG A 284 -26.74 -20.62 2.01
CA ARG A 284 -27.83 -21.62 1.94
C ARG A 284 -28.09 -22.18 3.34
N ARG A 285 -28.64 -21.36 4.24
CA ARG A 285 -29.52 -21.75 5.36
C ARG A 285 -30.17 -20.49 5.97
N LYS A 286 -31.45 -20.32 5.64
CA LYS A 286 -32.44 -19.30 6.10
C LYS A 286 -31.86 -17.94 6.55
N HIS A 287 -31.43 -17.09 5.62
CA HIS A 287 -31.35 -15.64 5.85
C HIS A 287 -31.27 -14.84 4.52
N MET A 288 -31.92 -13.67 4.49
CA MET A 288 -32.23 -12.74 3.38
C MET A 288 -31.47 -12.83 2.04
N ASP A 289 -32.24 -12.81 0.95
CA ASP A 289 -31.78 -12.52 -0.41
C ASP A 289 -31.38 -11.04 -0.54
N LEU A 290 -30.11 -10.75 -0.83
CA LEU A 290 -29.61 -9.38 -0.98
C LEU A 290 -30.25 -8.65 -2.17
N GLN A 291 -30.82 -9.39 -3.14
CA GLN A 291 -31.61 -8.83 -4.23
C GLN A 291 -33.03 -8.42 -3.80
N ALA A 292 -33.49 -8.91 -2.65
CA ALA A 292 -34.76 -8.51 -2.04
C ALA A 292 -34.63 -7.25 -1.15
N LEU A 293 -33.41 -6.74 -0.96
CA LEU A 293 -33.22 -5.43 -0.31
C LEU A 293 -33.75 -4.31 -1.21
N PRO A 294 -34.37 -3.27 -0.62
CA PRO A 294 -34.71 -2.06 -1.36
C PRO A 294 -33.49 -1.46 -2.05
N GLU A 295 -33.67 -0.96 -3.27
CA GLU A 295 -32.60 -0.36 -4.08
C GLU A 295 -31.80 0.71 -3.32
N GLY A 296 -32.46 1.51 -2.48
CA GLY A 296 -31.81 2.52 -1.63
C GLY A 296 -30.82 1.95 -0.60
N CYS A 297 -31.08 0.75 -0.07
CA CYS A 297 -30.15 0.06 0.83
C CYS A 297 -28.91 -0.43 0.07
N ILE A 298 -29.13 -1.03 -1.10
CA ILE A 298 -28.06 -1.47 -1.99
C ILE A 298 -27.21 -0.26 -2.43
N ALA A 299 -27.85 0.83 -2.84
CA ALA A 299 -27.18 2.07 -3.22
C ALA A 299 -26.38 2.66 -2.06
N THR A 300 -26.91 2.65 -0.83
CA THR A 300 -26.19 3.13 0.35
C THR A 300 -24.91 2.32 0.58
N VAL A 301 -24.97 1.00 0.47
CA VAL A 301 -23.78 0.13 0.61
C VAL A 301 -22.77 0.38 -0.51
N ILE A 302 -23.22 0.47 -1.76
CA ILE A 302 -22.35 0.76 -2.92
C ILE A 302 -21.74 2.16 -2.81
N SER A 303 -22.42 3.11 -2.18
CA SER A 303 -21.91 4.47 -2.00
C SER A 303 -20.72 4.56 -1.04
N LEU A 304 -20.41 3.48 -0.31
CA LEU A 304 -19.28 3.37 0.63
C LEU A 304 -18.05 2.66 0.04
N ILE A 305 -18.14 2.09 -1.17
CA ILE A 305 -17.00 1.46 -1.86
C ILE A 305 -16.35 2.42 -2.87
N THR A 306 -15.36 1.95 -3.63
CA THR A 306 -14.75 2.78 -4.68
C THR A 306 -15.61 2.83 -5.94
N PRO A 307 -15.47 3.87 -6.79
CA PRO A 307 -16.11 3.93 -8.11
C PRO A 307 -15.86 2.70 -8.98
N ARG A 308 -14.65 2.14 -8.89
CA ARG A 308 -14.28 0.90 -9.58
C ARG A 308 -15.11 -0.30 -9.11
N ASP A 309 -15.24 -0.44 -7.81
CA ASP A 309 -15.95 -1.57 -7.22
C ASP A 309 -17.46 -1.43 -7.45
N ALA A 310 -18.00 -0.21 -7.45
CA ALA A 310 -19.37 0.05 -7.85
C ALA A 310 -19.63 -0.42 -9.29
N GLY A 311 -18.72 -0.14 -10.22
CA GLY A 311 -18.80 -0.67 -11.58
C GLY A 311 -18.73 -2.20 -11.65
N THR A 312 -17.97 -2.83 -10.75
CA THR A 312 -17.89 -4.30 -10.66
C THR A 312 -19.19 -4.88 -10.09
N VAL A 313 -19.74 -4.30 -9.03
CA VAL A 313 -21.00 -4.71 -8.40
C VAL A 313 -22.17 -4.54 -9.37
N ALA A 314 -22.16 -3.51 -10.20
CA ALA A 314 -23.16 -3.28 -11.25
C ALA A 314 -23.28 -4.43 -12.27
N SER A 315 -22.27 -5.28 -12.39
CA SER A 315 -22.26 -6.45 -13.28
C SER A 315 -22.99 -7.68 -12.71
N VAL A 316 -23.27 -7.70 -11.40
CA VAL A 316 -23.76 -8.88 -10.67
C VAL A 316 -25.25 -9.17 -10.95
N SER A 317 -26.11 -8.15 -10.94
CA SER A 317 -27.54 -8.31 -11.24
C SER A 317 -28.17 -6.98 -11.67
N ARG A 318 -29.43 -7.03 -12.15
CA ARG A 318 -30.20 -5.82 -12.50
C ARG A 318 -30.42 -4.89 -11.31
N SER A 319 -30.75 -5.43 -10.14
CA SER A 319 -30.95 -4.64 -8.92
C SER A 319 -29.67 -3.95 -8.47
N PHE A 320 -28.52 -4.65 -8.54
CA PHE A 320 -27.21 -4.05 -8.24
C PHE A 320 -26.80 -3.01 -9.28
N ARG A 321 -27.09 -3.24 -10.56
CA ARG A 321 -26.83 -2.27 -11.63
C ARG A 321 -27.61 -0.97 -11.41
N SER A 322 -28.92 -1.08 -11.18
CA SER A 322 -29.79 0.07 -10.92
C SER A 322 -29.29 0.89 -9.72
N ALA A 323 -29.02 0.21 -8.60
CA ALA A 323 -28.49 0.85 -7.41
C ALA A 323 -27.10 1.49 -7.63
N ALA A 324 -26.19 0.78 -8.30
CA ALA A 324 -24.83 1.25 -8.58
C ALA A 324 -24.79 2.46 -9.51
N ASP A 325 -25.75 2.56 -10.43
CA ASP A 325 -25.86 3.65 -11.40
C ASP A 325 -26.62 4.87 -10.84
N SER A 326 -27.16 4.78 -9.62
CA SER A 326 -27.93 5.85 -9.00
C SER A 326 -27.10 7.07 -8.59
N ASP A 327 -27.69 8.26 -8.69
CA ASP A 327 -27.08 9.51 -8.24
C ASP A 327 -26.85 9.59 -6.72
N ALA A 328 -27.47 8.70 -5.94
CA ALA A 328 -27.16 8.54 -4.52
C ALA A 328 -25.75 7.97 -4.32
N VAL A 329 -25.36 6.99 -5.14
CA VAL A 329 -24.01 6.39 -5.16
C VAL A 329 -23.00 7.38 -5.69
N TRP A 330 -23.19 7.87 -6.91
CA TRP A 330 -22.22 8.74 -7.58
C TRP A 330 -22.09 10.10 -6.90
N GLY A 331 -23.12 10.53 -6.17
CA GLY A 331 -23.04 11.71 -5.31
C GLY A 331 -22.05 11.58 -4.16
N ARG A 332 -21.72 10.37 -3.70
CA ARG A 332 -20.68 10.16 -2.68
C ARG A 332 -19.28 9.98 -3.25
N PHE A 333 -19.18 9.60 -4.53
CA PHE A 333 -17.90 9.49 -5.24
C PHE A 333 -17.37 10.84 -5.71
N LEU A 334 -18.27 11.80 -5.92
CA LEU A 334 -17.90 13.19 -6.15
C LEU A 334 -17.43 13.83 -4.83
N PRO A 335 -16.36 14.65 -4.86
CA PRO A 335 -15.98 15.45 -3.71
C PRO A 335 -17.15 16.33 -3.23
N PRO A 336 -17.34 16.50 -1.90
CA PRO A 336 -18.46 17.27 -1.36
C PRO A 336 -18.43 18.74 -1.77
N ASP A 337 -17.25 19.27 -2.07
CA ASP A 337 -16.97 20.64 -2.51
C ASP A 337 -16.91 20.79 -4.04
N ILE A 338 -17.34 19.78 -4.80
CA ILE A 338 -17.22 19.78 -6.26
C ILE A 338 -17.86 21.00 -6.93
N HIS A 339 -19.04 21.41 -6.48
CA HIS A 339 -19.74 22.57 -7.05
C HIS A 339 -18.98 23.87 -6.78
N THR A 340 -18.31 23.99 -5.64
CA THR A 340 -17.45 25.14 -5.31
C THR A 340 -16.22 25.17 -6.21
N ILE A 341 -15.57 24.01 -6.41
CA ILE A 341 -14.42 23.88 -7.32
C ILE A 341 -14.82 24.28 -8.74
N LEU A 342 -15.93 23.74 -9.26
CA LEU A 342 -16.37 24.03 -10.62
C LEU A 342 -16.89 25.46 -10.80
N SER A 343 -17.42 26.09 -9.76
CA SER A 343 -17.82 27.51 -9.81
C SER A 343 -16.62 28.45 -9.99
N SER A 344 -15.41 28.00 -9.62
CA SER A 344 -14.16 28.75 -9.84
C SER A 344 -13.57 28.56 -11.25
N SER A 345 -14.19 27.74 -12.10
CA SER A 345 -13.81 27.57 -13.50
C SER A 345 -14.29 28.74 -14.36
N SER A 346 -13.42 29.25 -15.24
CA SER A 346 -13.79 30.34 -16.16
C SER A 346 -14.40 29.77 -17.45
N PRO A 347 -15.57 30.28 -17.93
CA PRO A 347 -16.21 29.77 -19.14
C PRO A 347 -15.48 30.11 -20.46
N SER A 348 -14.36 30.82 -20.43
CA SER A 348 -13.79 31.51 -21.59
C SER A 348 -12.41 31.02 -22.08
N MET A 349 -11.84 29.94 -21.55
CA MET A 349 -10.44 29.55 -21.86
C MET A 349 -10.23 28.11 -22.39
N SER A 350 -11.28 27.37 -22.75
CA SER A 350 -11.10 26.05 -23.38
C SER A 350 -10.81 26.17 -24.88
N VAL A 351 -9.58 25.89 -25.29
CA VAL A 351 -9.25 25.63 -26.70
C VAL A 351 -9.65 24.17 -27.01
N GLN A 352 -10.91 23.99 -27.46
CA GLN A 352 -11.59 22.79 -28.02
C GLN A 352 -12.00 21.62 -27.09
N PRO A 353 -13.04 20.78 -27.41
CA PRO A 353 -14.19 20.92 -28.33
C PRO A 353 -15.55 21.18 -27.60
N PRO A 354 -16.70 21.36 -28.30
CA PRO A 354 -17.93 22.02 -27.79
C PRO A 354 -18.75 21.33 -26.67
N HIS A 355 -18.27 20.26 -26.03
CA HIS A 355 -19.13 19.38 -25.23
C HIS A 355 -19.01 19.53 -23.70
N VAL A 356 -18.24 20.49 -23.20
CA VAL A 356 -18.04 20.71 -21.76
C VAL A 356 -18.61 22.05 -21.24
N ALA A 357 -19.29 22.83 -22.10
CA ALA A 357 -20.20 23.87 -21.58
C ALA A 357 -21.44 23.20 -20.97
N PRO A 358 -21.97 23.67 -19.83
CA PRO A 358 -23.14 23.09 -19.17
C PRO A 358 -24.41 23.51 -19.92
N SER A 359 -24.63 22.98 -21.13
CA SER A 359 -25.92 23.04 -21.80
C SER A 359 -26.87 22.02 -21.15
N SER A 360 -27.54 22.46 -20.08
CA SER A 360 -28.92 22.19 -19.69
C SER A 360 -29.67 20.97 -20.28
N ALA A 361 -29.16 19.77 -20.04
CA ALA A 361 -29.94 18.54 -19.87
C ALA A 361 -29.25 17.77 -18.74
N SER A 362 -29.97 17.36 -17.70
CA SER A 362 -29.41 16.89 -16.44
C SER A 362 -28.47 15.68 -16.64
N LYS A 363 -27.16 15.94 -16.74
CA LYS A 363 -26.16 14.88 -16.72
C LYS A 363 -26.27 14.16 -15.37
N THR A 364 -26.27 12.84 -15.38
CA THR A 364 -26.23 12.07 -14.14
C THR A 364 -24.93 12.38 -13.39
N LYS A 365 -24.88 12.18 -12.07
CA LYS A 365 -23.65 12.36 -11.30
C LYS A 365 -22.54 11.40 -11.75
N LYS A 366 -22.92 10.25 -12.30
CA LYS A 366 -22.01 9.30 -12.96
C LYS A 366 -21.35 9.91 -14.20
N GLU A 367 -22.15 10.53 -15.07
CA GLU A 367 -21.63 11.22 -16.26
C GLU A 367 -20.74 12.40 -15.89
N LEU A 368 -21.12 13.18 -14.88
CA LEU A 368 -20.27 14.25 -14.35
C LEU A 368 -18.94 13.70 -13.82
N TYR A 369 -18.97 12.63 -13.03
CA TYR A 369 -17.77 11.98 -12.52
C TYR A 369 -16.84 11.54 -13.65
N LEU A 370 -17.36 10.83 -14.66
CA LEU A 370 -16.57 10.36 -15.80
C LEU A 370 -16.00 11.54 -16.62
N ALA A 371 -16.80 12.59 -16.84
CA ALA A 371 -16.34 13.79 -17.53
C ALA A 371 -15.15 14.43 -16.81
N LEU A 372 -15.16 14.49 -15.47
CA LEU A 372 -14.07 15.02 -14.64
C LEU A 372 -12.84 14.10 -14.56
N CYS A 373 -13.00 12.80 -14.86
CA CYS A 373 -11.87 11.87 -14.97
C CYS A 373 -11.15 12.03 -16.30
N ASP A 374 -11.93 12.16 -17.38
CA ASP A 374 -11.41 12.13 -18.74
C ASP A 374 -11.03 13.55 -19.25
N ASN A 375 -11.61 14.62 -18.67
CA ASN A 375 -11.38 16.00 -19.08
C ASN A 375 -11.03 16.89 -17.87
N PRO A 376 -9.74 17.20 -17.65
CA PRO A 376 -9.33 18.14 -16.62
C PRO A 376 -9.93 19.52 -16.85
N VAL A 377 -10.45 20.13 -15.78
CA VAL A 377 -11.08 21.46 -15.79
C VAL A 377 -10.10 22.49 -15.27
N LEU A 378 -9.92 23.59 -16.00
CA LEU A 378 -9.13 24.72 -15.53
C LEU A 378 -9.89 25.52 -14.48
N ILE A 379 -9.25 25.77 -13.34
CA ILE A 379 -9.79 26.54 -12.22
C ILE A 379 -8.80 27.65 -11.84
N GLU A 380 -9.22 28.55 -10.94
CA GLU A 380 -8.38 29.66 -10.46
C GLU A 380 -7.77 30.49 -11.60
N GLN A 381 -8.60 30.86 -12.58
CA GLN A 381 -8.15 31.62 -13.77
C GLN A 381 -7.06 30.90 -14.58
N GLY A 382 -7.12 29.55 -14.64
CA GLY A 382 -6.17 28.74 -15.39
C GLY A 382 -4.86 28.44 -14.65
N LYS A 383 -4.73 28.83 -13.38
CA LYS A 383 -3.53 28.53 -12.57
C LYS A 383 -3.45 27.07 -12.14
N LEU A 384 -4.60 26.40 -12.01
CA LEU A 384 -4.67 24.99 -11.67
C LEU A 384 -5.56 24.24 -12.66
N SER A 385 -5.24 22.97 -12.92
CA SER A 385 -6.18 22.04 -13.54
C SER A 385 -6.67 21.05 -12.50
N PHE A 386 -7.96 20.78 -12.47
CA PHE A 386 -8.63 19.84 -11.58
C PHE A 386 -9.18 18.64 -12.36
N SER A 387 -8.99 17.44 -11.82
CA SER A 387 -9.62 16.21 -12.32
C SER A 387 -9.82 15.21 -11.18
N LEU A 388 -10.49 14.09 -11.46
CA LEU A 388 -10.63 12.98 -10.52
C LEU A 388 -9.80 11.77 -10.99
N ASP A 389 -9.14 11.09 -10.06
CA ASP A 389 -8.62 9.76 -10.35
C ASP A 389 -9.80 8.79 -10.52
N LYS A 390 -9.91 8.24 -11.73
CA LYS A 390 -10.99 7.36 -12.20
C LYS A 390 -11.30 6.16 -11.31
N TRP A 391 -10.32 5.67 -10.55
CA TRP A 391 -10.47 4.45 -9.76
C TRP A 391 -10.84 4.73 -8.31
N SER A 392 -10.29 5.81 -7.75
CA SER A 392 -10.47 6.15 -6.33
C SER A 392 -11.47 7.29 -6.08
N GLY A 393 -11.78 8.09 -7.11
CA GLY A 393 -12.57 9.34 -6.97
C GLY A 393 -11.84 10.44 -6.21
N LYS A 394 -10.53 10.27 -5.96
CA LYS A 394 -9.72 11.25 -5.25
C LYS A 394 -9.30 12.37 -6.20
N LYS A 395 -9.22 13.58 -5.65
CA LYS A 395 -8.88 14.79 -6.39
C LYS A 395 -7.45 14.73 -6.93
N CYS A 396 -7.29 15.14 -8.19
CA CYS A 396 -6.01 15.35 -8.85
C CYS A 396 -5.89 16.84 -9.21
N TYR A 397 -4.71 17.42 -8.99
CA TYR A 397 -4.41 18.79 -9.38
C TYR A 397 -3.15 18.86 -10.22
N MET A 398 -3.09 19.81 -11.14
CA MET A 398 -1.82 20.24 -11.73
C MET A 398 -1.68 21.74 -11.53
N ILE A 399 -0.53 22.16 -11.01
CA ILE A 399 -0.15 23.57 -10.90
C ILE A 399 0.46 23.98 -12.23
N ALA A 400 -0.14 24.98 -12.90
CA ALA A 400 0.38 25.51 -14.16
C ALA A 400 1.76 26.13 -13.97
N ALA A 401 2.61 26.10 -15.00
CA ALA A 401 3.91 26.77 -14.97
C ALA A 401 3.81 28.25 -14.55
N ARG A 402 2.74 28.96 -14.95
CA ARG A 402 2.44 30.33 -14.53
C ARG A 402 2.16 30.51 -13.04
N ALA A 403 1.78 29.45 -12.34
CA ALA A 403 1.54 29.42 -10.91
C ALA A 403 2.71 28.83 -10.10
N LEU A 404 3.78 28.37 -10.78
CA LEU A 404 5.01 27.95 -10.14
C LEU A 404 5.92 29.16 -9.85
N SER A 405 6.72 29.04 -8.79
CA SER A 405 7.85 29.95 -8.57
C SER A 405 9.06 29.40 -9.33
N ILE A 406 9.32 29.97 -10.50
CA ILE A 406 10.45 29.63 -11.35
C ILE A 406 11.45 30.80 -11.30
N VAL A 407 12.69 30.50 -10.91
CA VAL A 407 13.73 31.53 -10.80
C VAL A 407 14.01 32.14 -12.17
N TRP A 408 13.96 33.47 -12.22
CA TRP A 408 14.09 34.31 -13.42
C TRP A 408 13.06 34.09 -14.53
N ALA A 409 11.87 33.55 -14.22
CA ALA A 409 10.84 33.31 -15.22
C ALA A 409 10.30 34.56 -15.93
N ASN A 410 10.50 35.75 -15.32
CA ASN A 410 10.14 37.05 -15.90
C ASN A 410 11.30 37.71 -16.65
N THR A 411 12.40 36.98 -16.87
CA THR A 411 13.60 37.47 -17.57
C THR A 411 13.69 36.79 -18.93
N PRO A 412 13.33 37.48 -20.03
CA PRO A 412 13.21 36.89 -21.37
C PRO A 412 14.50 36.25 -21.92
N GLN A 413 15.66 36.66 -21.39
CA GLN A 413 16.95 36.05 -21.72
C GLN A 413 17.07 34.61 -21.22
N TYR A 414 16.30 34.24 -20.20
CA TYR A 414 16.39 32.96 -19.50
C TYR A 414 15.15 32.09 -19.70
N TRP A 415 13.97 32.69 -19.76
CA TRP A 415 12.69 31.99 -19.95
C TRP A 415 11.78 32.71 -20.94
N LYS A 416 11.04 31.94 -21.72
CA LYS A 416 9.95 32.42 -22.58
C LYS A 416 8.65 31.79 -22.14
N TRP A 417 7.58 32.56 -22.25
CA TRP A 417 6.22 32.05 -22.12
C TRP A 417 5.69 31.82 -23.52
N ILE A 418 5.32 30.57 -23.80
CA ILE A 418 4.89 30.14 -25.13
C ILE A 418 3.53 29.46 -25.03
N SER A 419 2.74 29.52 -26.09
CA SER A 419 1.54 28.72 -26.25
C SER A 419 1.82 27.57 -27.18
N ILE A 420 1.42 26.36 -26.79
CA ILE A 420 1.57 25.15 -27.61
C ILE A 420 0.23 24.39 -27.66
N PRO A 421 -0.19 23.84 -28.82
CA PRO A 421 -1.51 23.25 -28.99
C PRO A 421 -1.85 22.10 -28.04
N ASP A 422 -0.85 21.29 -27.68
CA ASP A 422 -1.05 20.10 -26.84
C ASP A 422 -0.93 20.41 -25.33
N SER A 423 -0.90 21.70 -24.96
CA SER A 423 -0.85 22.11 -23.55
C SER A 423 -2.25 22.18 -22.94
N ARG A 424 -2.36 21.72 -21.69
CA ARG A 424 -3.54 21.94 -20.84
C ARG A 424 -3.74 23.40 -20.45
N PHE A 425 -2.67 24.19 -20.42
CA PHE A 425 -2.67 25.61 -20.04
C PHE A 425 -2.35 26.49 -21.23
N GLU A 426 -2.89 27.72 -21.23
CA GLU A 426 -2.69 28.72 -22.30
C GLU A 426 -1.21 28.97 -22.60
N GLU A 427 -0.40 29.11 -21.55
CA GLU A 427 1.03 29.31 -21.64
C GLU A 427 1.81 28.28 -20.80
N VAL A 428 2.98 27.90 -21.31
CA VAL A 428 3.98 27.07 -20.64
C VAL A 428 5.33 27.79 -20.62
N ALA A 429 6.22 27.41 -19.71
CA ALA A 429 7.54 28.03 -19.57
C ALA A 429 8.58 27.28 -20.39
N GLU A 430 9.14 27.91 -21.43
CA GLU A 430 10.29 27.40 -22.18
C GLU A 430 11.59 28.01 -21.63
N LEU A 431 12.51 27.15 -21.25
CA LEU A 431 13.85 27.52 -20.79
C LEU A 431 14.72 27.90 -22.00
N VAL A 432 15.17 29.15 -22.04
CA VAL A 432 16.06 29.66 -23.10
C VAL A 432 17.50 29.26 -22.84
N ASP A 433 18.09 29.67 -21.72
CA ASP A 433 19.44 29.23 -21.33
C ASP A 433 19.74 29.67 -19.88
N VAL A 434 20.04 28.75 -18.97
CA VAL A 434 20.43 29.08 -17.58
C VAL A 434 21.50 28.15 -17.04
N CYS A 435 22.30 28.61 -16.09
CA CYS A 435 23.20 27.74 -15.31
C CYS A 435 22.67 27.41 -13.90
N TRP A 436 21.53 27.99 -13.52
CA TRP A 436 20.83 27.81 -12.24
C TRP A 436 19.35 27.51 -12.52
N LEU A 437 18.94 26.25 -12.34
CA LEU A 437 17.54 25.85 -12.50
C LEU A 437 16.89 25.63 -11.13
N GLU A 438 15.78 26.31 -10.89
CA GLU A 438 15.05 26.22 -9.64
C GLU A 438 13.57 26.48 -9.89
N ILE A 439 12.76 25.47 -9.58
CA ILE A 439 11.31 25.45 -9.79
C ILE A 439 10.66 24.99 -8.48
N HIS A 440 9.72 25.77 -7.96
CA HIS A 440 8.92 25.42 -6.78
C HIS A 440 7.43 25.48 -7.09
N GLY A 441 6.69 24.51 -6.56
CA GLY A 441 5.24 24.50 -6.54
C GLY A 441 4.73 24.38 -5.11
N ARG A 442 3.64 25.07 -4.82
CA ARG A 442 2.93 24.98 -3.53
C ARG A 442 1.45 24.72 -3.78
N ILE A 443 0.88 23.87 -2.95
CA ILE A 443 -0.57 23.63 -2.92
C ILE A 443 -1.02 23.41 -1.48
N GLU A 444 -2.16 23.98 -1.14
CA GLU A 444 -2.73 23.79 0.19
C GLU A 444 -3.27 22.37 0.33
N THR A 445 -2.91 21.68 1.41
CA THR A 445 -3.30 20.28 1.65
C THR A 445 -4.81 20.10 1.78
N ARG A 446 -5.54 21.15 2.19
CA ARG A 446 -7.02 21.16 2.24
C ARG A 446 -7.68 21.01 0.87
N MET A 447 -6.97 21.35 -0.21
CA MET A 447 -7.45 21.11 -1.57
C MET A 447 -7.38 19.63 -1.93
N LEU A 448 -6.43 18.89 -1.35
CA LEU A 448 -6.23 17.47 -1.61
C LEU A 448 -7.25 16.61 -0.86
N SER A 449 -7.38 15.35 -1.27
CA SER A 449 -8.26 14.41 -0.58
C SER A 449 -7.60 13.89 0.71
N PRO A 450 -8.30 13.89 1.86
CA PRO A 450 -7.74 13.37 3.11
C PRO A 450 -7.50 11.87 3.06
N SER A 451 -6.66 11.39 3.97
CA SER A 451 -6.17 10.02 4.10
C SER A 451 -5.79 9.40 2.75
N THR A 452 -4.93 10.10 2.00
CA THR A 452 -4.55 9.73 0.63
C THR A 452 -3.05 9.91 0.42
N LEU A 453 -2.38 8.85 -0.04
CA LEU A 453 -0.99 8.91 -0.48
C LEU A 453 -0.95 9.47 -1.90
N TYR A 454 -0.27 10.61 -2.06
CA TYR A 454 -0.08 11.32 -3.32
C TYR A 454 1.34 11.12 -3.85
N LYS A 455 1.47 11.20 -5.17
CA LYS A 455 2.74 11.41 -5.88
C LYS A 455 2.70 12.76 -6.58
N ALA A 456 3.81 13.47 -6.53
CA ALA A 456 4.05 14.68 -7.31
C ALA A 456 4.92 14.35 -8.54
N TYR A 457 4.60 14.94 -9.69
CA TYR A 457 5.33 14.76 -10.93
C TYR A 457 5.59 16.11 -11.59
N LEU A 458 6.83 16.35 -12.01
CA LEU A 458 7.14 17.45 -12.92
C LEU A 458 6.78 16.99 -14.34
N VAL A 459 5.93 17.75 -15.04
CA VAL A 459 5.46 17.44 -16.39
C VAL A 459 6.03 18.45 -17.38
N PHE A 460 6.78 17.96 -18.38
CA PHE A 460 7.57 18.78 -19.27
C PHE A 460 7.80 18.14 -20.65
N LYS A 461 8.29 18.93 -21.60
CA LYS A 461 8.80 18.50 -22.91
C LYS A 461 10.24 19.02 -23.06
N THR A 462 10.95 18.51 -24.06
CA THR A 462 12.26 19.05 -24.47
C THR A 462 12.20 19.49 -25.92
N THR A 463 12.87 20.59 -26.25
CA THR A 463 13.04 21.04 -27.64
C THR A 463 14.07 20.16 -28.34
N ALA A 464 14.06 20.16 -29.68
CA ALA A 464 15.05 19.42 -30.48
C ALA A 464 16.50 19.88 -30.25
N GLN A 465 16.70 21.11 -29.75
CA GLN A 465 18.01 21.69 -29.45
C GLN A 465 18.34 21.68 -27.95
N ALA A 466 17.54 20.99 -27.13
CA ALA A 466 17.77 20.93 -25.69
C ALA A 466 19.14 20.33 -25.36
N TYR A 467 19.81 20.89 -24.36
CA TYR A 467 21.12 20.43 -23.88
C TYR A 467 21.27 20.69 -22.38
N GLY A 468 22.25 20.01 -21.77
CA GLY A 468 22.65 20.27 -20.38
C GLY A 468 21.90 19.42 -19.35
N PHE A 469 21.10 18.45 -19.80
CA PHE A 469 20.32 17.53 -18.95
C PHE A 469 20.83 16.08 -18.99
N GLU A 470 21.88 15.79 -19.78
CA GLU A 470 22.31 14.40 -20.05
C GLU A 470 23.22 13.80 -18.96
N HIS A 471 23.80 14.62 -18.09
CA HIS A 471 24.93 14.21 -17.24
C HIS A 471 24.78 14.57 -15.76
N ARG A 472 23.72 15.30 -15.38
CA ARG A 472 23.48 15.70 -14.00
C ARG A 472 22.05 15.42 -13.61
N ALA A 473 21.90 14.91 -12.39
CA ALA A 473 20.61 14.78 -11.77
C ALA A 473 20.19 16.11 -11.15
N ALA A 474 18.93 16.47 -11.33
CA ALA A 474 18.25 17.47 -10.54
C ALA A 474 17.85 16.87 -9.19
N GLU A 475 17.99 17.67 -8.14
CA GLU A 475 17.51 17.35 -6.81
C GLU A 475 16.03 17.74 -6.72
N VAL A 476 15.16 16.77 -6.47
CA VAL A 476 13.73 17.00 -6.28
C VAL A 476 13.32 16.73 -4.84
N THR A 477 12.44 17.57 -4.30
CA THR A 477 11.95 17.43 -2.93
C THR A 477 10.44 17.50 -2.86
N VAL A 478 9.84 16.75 -1.94
CA VAL A 478 8.41 16.84 -1.60
C VAL A 478 8.25 16.76 -0.09
N GLY A 479 7.50 17.68 0.49
CA GLY A 479 7.17 17.67 1.92
C GLY A 479 6.34 18.86 2.38
N LEU A 480 5.82 18.78 3.60
CA LEU A 480 5.11 19.89 4.22
C LEU A 480 6.08 20.99 4.67
N ILE A 481 5.63 22.25 4.57
CA ILE A 481 6.41 23.38 5.08
C ILE A 481 6.54 23.22 6.61
N GLY A 482 7.79 23.22 7.10
CA GLY A 482 8.10 23.07 8.54
C GLY A 482 8.41 21.64 8.98
N GLU A 483 8.27 20.65 8.10
CA GLU A 483 8.56 19.23 8.39
C GLU A 483 9.77 18.71 7.61
N GLN A 484 10.21 17.49 7.95
CA GLN A 484 11.25 16.78 7.25
C GLN A 484 10.81 16.44 5.82
N ARG A 485 11.61 16.83 4.83
CA ARG A 485 11.32 16.65 3.40
C ARG A 485 11.98 15.38 2.88
N THR A 486 11.31 14.72 1.95
CA THR A 486 11.97 13.70 1.13
C THR A 486 12.78 14.39 0.04
N ASN A 487 14.01 13.93 -0.21
CA ASN A 487 14.87 14.40 -1.28
C ASN A 487 15.36 13.21 -2.12
N GLN A 488 15.36 13.37 -3.44
CA GLN A 488 15.90 12.37 -4.36
C GLN A 488 16.51 13.04 -5.60
N ASN A 489 17.37 12.31 -6.28
CA ASN A 489 18.04 12.77 -7.49
C ASN A 489 17.37 12.12 -8.72
N VAL A 490 16.98 12.94 -9.69
CA VAL A 490 16.32 12.52 -10.93
C VAL A 490 16.95 13.17 -12.15
N PHE A 491 16.88 12.53 -13.30
CA PHE A 491 17.37 13.07 -14.57
C PHE A 491 16.21 13.71 -15.35
N LEU A 492 16.47 14.86 -15.98
CA LEU A 492 15.50 15.54 -16.84
C LEU A 492 15.73 15.23 -18.34
N GLY A 493 16.83 14.56 -18.67
CA GLY A 493 17.16 14.11 -20.03
C GLY A 493 16.69 12.69 -20.34
N ALA A 494 16.53 12.39 -21.63
CA ALA A 494 16.24 11.03 -22.09
C ALA A 494 17.41 10.07 -21.86
N ARG A 495 17.11 8.79 -21.65
CA ARG A 495 18.13 7.74 -21.50
C ARG A 495 18.95 7.59 -22.79
N ARG A 496 20.26 7.81 -22.75
CA ARG A 496 21.15 7.30 -23.80
C ARG A 496 21.41 5.83 -23.54
N VAL A 497 20.77 4.94 -24.31
CA VAL A 497 21.25 3.57 -24.44
C VAL A 497 22.59 3.67 -25.16
N GLN A 498 23.71 3.39 -24.48
CA GLN A 498 24.96 3.15 -25.17
C GLN A 498 24.80 1.84 -25.96
N THR A 499 24.31 1.93 -27.18
CA THR A 499 24.45 0.84 -28.14
C THR A 499 25.94 0.72 -28.42
N ARG A 500 26.59 -0.29 -27.83
CA ARG A 500 27.90 -0.74 -28.29
C ARG A 500 27.77 -1.11 -29.77
N GLY A 501 28.39 -0.32 -30.63
CA GLY A 501 28.67 -0.69 -32.02
C GLY A 501 28.08 0.24 -33.06
N GLN A 502 28.86 1.25 -33.46
CA GLN A 502 29.24 1.48 -34.86
C GLN A 502 30.30 2.58 -34.88
N GLY A 503 31.54 2.17 -35.10
CA GLY A 503 32.68 3.06 -35.21
C GLY A 503 32.62 3.86 -36.51
N TYR A 504 32.85 5.17 -36.40
CA TYR A 504 33.44 5.93 -37.48
C TYR A 504 34.88 6.25 -37.09
N HIS A 505 35.80 5.62 -37.80
CA HIS A 505 37.22 5.92 -37.78
C HIS A 505 37.44 7.39 -38.16
N MET A 506 37.92 8.20 -37.22
CA MET A 506 38.79 9.32 -37.56
C MET A 506 40.06 9.23 -36.74
N ALA A 507 41.16 8.99 -37.45
CA ALA A 507 42.50 8.84 -36.91
C ALA A 507 42.94 10.13 -36.19
N ARG A 508 43.44 9.99 -34.96
CA ARG A 508 44.38 10.94 -34.36
C ARG A 508 45.48 10.23 -33.56
N PRO A 509 46.68 10.83 -33.46
CA PRO A 509 47.93 10.08 -33.29
C PRO A 509 48.22 9.73 -31.82
N ARG A 510 49.05 8.68 -31.71
CA ARG A 510 49.61 8.06 -30.50
C ARG A 510 50.11 9.06 -29.45
N GLY A 511 49.73 8.79 -28.19
CA GLY A 511 50.48 9.25 -27.03
C GLY A 511 49.64 9.30 -25.76
N ILE A 512 49.99 8.44 -24.79
CA ILE A 512 49.61 8.39 -23.37
C ILE A 512 48.72 7.19 -23.01
N ARG A 513 49.40 6.14 -22.49
CA ARG A 513 48.80 5.07 -21.70
C ARG A 513 48.16 5.68 -20.45
N ARG A 514 46.83 5.58 -20.32
CA ARG A 514 46.17 5.59 -19.01
C ARG A 514 45.39 4.29 -18.87
N THR A 515 45.62 3.67 -17.72
CA THR A 515 45.11 2.42 -17.21
C THR A 515 43.61 2.23 -17.46
N HIS A 516 43.25 1.10 -18.08
CA HIS A 516 41.89 0.59 -18.16
C HIS A 516 41.36 0.34 -16.74
N ILE A 517 40.53 1.24 -16.23
CA ILE A 517 39.55 0.91 -15.20
C ILE A 517 38.37 0.32 -15.97
N LEU A 518 38.11 -0.97 -15.76
CA LEU A 518 36.88 -1.62 -16.20
C LEU A 518 35.74 -0.98 -15.39
N ASP A 519 35.09 0.03 -15.96
CA ASP A 519 33.82 0.52 -15.43
C ASP A 519 32.80 -0.62 -15.52
N GLN A 520 32.43 -1.16 -14.36
CA GLN A 520 31.29 -2.06 -14.20
C GLN A 520 30.01 -1.33 -14.66
N PRO A 521 29.07 -2.00 -15.34
CA PRO A 521 27.81 -1.38 -15.73
C PRO A 521 27.02 -1.04 -14.46
N ARG A 522 26.87 0.25 -14.15
CA ARG A 522 25.97 0.72 -13.10
C ARG A 522 24.56 0.24 -13.43
N GLU A 523 23.94 -0.50 -12.52
CA GLU A 523 22.51 -0.82 -12.59
C GLU A 523 21.70 0.47 -12.68
N ILE A 524 20.83 0.57 -13.69
CA ILE A 524 20.10 1.80 -14.01
C ILE A 524 18.73 1.73 -13.34
N ASN A 525 18.50 2.58 -12.34
CA ASN A 525 17.18 2.74 -11.73
C ASN A 525 16.24 3.51 -12.69
N GLU A 526 15.36 2.79 -13.40
CA GLU A 526 14.41 3.38 -14.35
C GLU A 526 13.44 4.41 -13.73
N ALA A 527 13.27 4.40 -12.40
CA ALA A 527 12.43 5.39 -11.73
C ALA A 527 13.04 6.80 -11.72
N GLN A 528 14.36 6.92 -11.95
CA GLN A 528 15.09 8.20 -11.96
C GLN A 528 15.04 8.93 -13.30
N TYR A 529 14.45 8.34 -14.34
CA TYR A 529 14.38 8.92 -15.69
C TYR A 529 12.94 9.26 -16.08
N PRO A 530 12.74 10.29 -16.92
CA PRO A 530 11.41 10.72 -17.32
C PRO A 530 10.70 9.63 -18.13
N LYS A 531 9.39 9.53 -17.97
CA LYS A 531 8.52 8.59 -18.70
C LYS A 531 7.60 9.37 -19.61
N GLU A 532 7.43 8.89 -20.83
CA GLU A 532 6.48 9.46 -21.77
C GLU A 532 5.05 9.08 -21.37
N ARG A 533 4.18 10.09 -21.39
CA ARG A 533 2.75 9.99 -21.14
C ARG A 533 2.01 9.77 -22.45
N HIS A 534 0.77 9.30 -22.34
CA HIS A 534 -0.14 9.13 -23.49
C HIS A 534 -0.47 10.43 -24.24
N ASP A 535 -0.28 11.59 -23.60
CA ASP A 535 -0.48 12.93 -24.18
C ASP A 535 0.81 13.50 -24.82
N GLY A 536 1.87 12.69 -24.92
CA GLY A 536 3.16 13.07 -25.52
C GLY A 536 4.02 13.99 -24.63
N TRP A 537 3.61 14.25 -23.39
CA TRP A 537 4.45 14.92 -22.40
C TRP A 537 5.35 13.93 -21.66
N LEU A 538 6.50 14.38 -21.18
CA LEU A 538 7.32 13.62 -20.24
C LEU A 538 6.86 13.93 -18.81
N GLU A 539 6.94 12.94 -17.92
CA GLU A 539 6.81 13.15 -16.49
C GLU A 539 7.98 12.50 -15.74
N ILE A 540 8.42 13.16 -14.67
CA ILE A 540 9.37 12.59 -13.70
C ILE A 540 8.77 12.69 -12.30
N GLU A 541 8.89 11.61 -11.54
CA GLU A 541 8.41 11.57 -10.15
C GLU A 541 9.29 12.43 -9.26
N MET A 542 8.67 13.35 -8.53
CA MET A 542 9.35 14.23 -7.58
C MET A 542 9.38 13.65 -6.16
N GLY A 543 8.37 12.85 -5.80
CA GLY A 543 8.27 12.21 -4.49
C GLY A 543 6.85 11.84 -4.09
N GLU A 544 6.75 11.26 -2.90
CA GLU A 544 5.49 10.82 -2.29
C GLU A 544 5.16 11.66 -1.05
N PHE A 545 3.87 11.89 -0.83
CA PHE A 545 3.36 12.62 0.34
C PHE A 545 2.04 12.01 0.82
N PHE A 546 1.91 11.74 2.12
CA PHE A 546 0.66 11.27 2.70
C PHE A 546 -0.18 12.42 3.24
N CYS A 547 -1.32 12.69 2.60
CA CYS A 547 -2.27 13.69 3.06
C CYS A 547 -3.17 13.07 4.14
N GLU A 548 -2.96 13.41 5.42
CA GLU A 548 -3.75 12.88 6.53
C GLU A 548 -5.19 13.42 6.55
N GLY A 549 -5.33 14.74 6.33
CA GLY A 549 -6.57 15.50 6.51
C GLY A 549 -6.66 16.09 7.91
N GLY A 550 -6.76 17.42 8.02
CA GLY A 550 -6.69 18.15 9.30
C GLY A 550 -6.54 19.67 9.09
N GLU A 551 -6.28 20.42 10.17
CA GLU A 551 -6.03 21.88 10.09
C GLU A 551 -4.91 22.17 9.08
N GLY A 552 -5.10 23.24 8.30
CA GLY A 552 -4.41 23.47 7.03
C GLY A 552 -2.89 23.43 7.11
N GLY A 553 -2.28 22.99 6.00
CA GLY A 553 -0.85 23.07 5.73
C GLY A 553 -0.59 23.28 4.24
N GLU A 554 0.64 23.61 3.87
CA GLU A 554 1.07 23.76 2.48
C GLU A 554 2.07 22.65 2.12
N LEU A 555 1.77 21.92 1.04
CA LEU A 555 2.68 20.98 0.42
C LEU A 555 3.62 21.77 -0.51
N GLU A 556 4.92 21.67 -0.29
CA GLU A 556 5.94 22.25 -1.14
C GLU A 556 6.66 21.16 -1.95
N MET A 557 6.83 21.42 -3.25
CA MET A 557 7.54 20.57 -4.19
C MET A 557 8.60 21.42 -4.88
N SER A 558 9.84 20.91 -4.97
CA SER A 558 10.92 21.64 -5.64
C SER A 558 11.72 20.75 -6.59
N CYS A 559 12.25 21.35 -7.65
CA CYS A 559 13.18 20.75 -8.60
C CYS A 559 14.36 21.70 -8.82
N LEU A 560 15.55 21.26 -8.41
CA LEU A 560 16.75 22.10 -8.30
C LEU A 560 17.91 21.49 -9.08
N GLU A 561 18.53 22.29 -9.93
CA GLU A 561 19.83 21.98 -10.52
C GLU A 561 20.70 23.24 -10.51
N THR A 562 21.15 23.62 -9.32
CA THR A 562 21.89 24.85 -9.03
C THR A 562 23.39 24.63 -8.86
N LYS A 563 23.80 23.37 -8.66
CA LYS A 563 25.19 22.98 -8.38
C LYS A 563 25.99 22.89 -9.68
N GLY A 564 27.15 23.55 -9.73
CA GLY A 564 28.18 23.34 -10.76
C GLY A 564 28.17 24.28 -11.97
N ARG A 565 27.27 25.28 -12.04
CA ARG A 565 27.25 26.34 -13.09
C ARG A 565 27.19 25.81 -14.53
N HIS A 566 26.48 24.71 -14.77
CA HIS A 566 26.33 24.12 -16.10
C HIS A 566 25.11 24.69 -16.82
N TRP A 567 25.36 25.29 -17.97
CA TRP A 567 24.33 25.85 -18.85
C TRP A 567 23.44 24.77 -19.43
N LYS A 568 22.15 25.08 -19.56
CA LYS A 568 21.10 24.18 -20.02
C LYS A 568 19.97 24.98 -20.65
N SER A 569 19.34 24.38 -21.66
CA SER A 569 18.34 25.02 -22.51
C SER A 569 17.31 24.01 -23.01
N GLY A 570 16.15 24.49 -23.43
CA GLY A 570 15.17 23.71 -24.20
C GLY A 570 14.21 22.88 -23.36
N LEU A 571 14.11 23.13 -22.06
CA LEU A 571 13.07 22.53 -21.20
C LEU A 571 11.76 23.30 -21.33
N ILE A 572 10.67 22.63 -21.67
CA ILE A 572 9.33 23.24 -21.71
C ILE A 572 8.50 22.67 -20.55
N VAL A 573 8.24 23.47 -19.52
CA VAL A 573 7.53 23.04 -18.31
C VAL A 573 6.04 23.33 -18.45
N GLN A 574 5.22 22.29 -18.37
CA GLN A 574 3.75 22.45 -18.29
C GLN A 574 3.31 22.80 -16.86
N GLY A 575 3.88 22.09 -15.88
CA GLY A 575 3.46 22.21 -14.50
C GLY A 575 3.91 21.06 -13.60
N ILE A 576 3.41 21.07 -12.37
CA ILE A 576 3.58 19.97 -11.40
C ILE A 576 2.23 19.30 -11.16
N GLU A 577 2.12 18.00 -11.45
CA GLU A 577 0.92 17.19 -11.25
C GLU A 577 0.95 16.44 -9.91
N ILE A 578 -0.09 16.60 -9.11
CA ILE A 578 -0.30 15.92 -7.84
C ILE A 578 -1.47 14.96 -8.01
N ARG A 579 -1.19 13.66 -7.97
CA ARG A 579 -2.21 12.61 -8.16
C ARG A 579 -2.06 11.46 -7.16
N PRO A 580 -3.17 10.79 -6.77
CA PRO A 580 -3.13 9.65 -5.85
C PRO A 580 -2.21 8.54 -6.36
N LYS A 581 -1.40 7.95 -5.47
CA LYS A 581 -0.58 6.77 -5.80
C LYS A 581 -1.50 5.57 -6.04
N ARG A 582 -1.45 5.02 -7.24
CA ARG A 582 -2.13 3.76 -7.57
C ARG A 582 -1.41 2.62 -6.86
N MET A 583 -2.14 1.90 -6.02
CA MET A 583 -1.69 0.60 -5.53
C MET A 583 -1.75 -0.38 -6.71
N ARG A 584 -0.60 -0.72 -7.30
CA ARG A 584 -0.55 -1.80 -8.29
C ARG A 584 -0.83 -3.11 -7.56
N THR A 585 -1.96 -3.73 -7.88
CA THR A 585 -2.08 -5.19 -7.79
C THR A 585 -1.21 -5.72 -8.92
N SER A 586 -0.16 -6.46 -8.59
CA SER A 586 0.74 -7.11 -9.55
C SER A 586 -0.02 -8.18 -10.33
N ARG A 587 -0.83 -7.79 -11.32
CA ARG A 587 -1.29 -8.72 -12.35
C ARG A 587 -0.17 -8.88 -13.36
N LYS A 588 0.66 -9.93 -13.20
CA LYS A 588 1.51 -10.41 -14.29
C LYS A 588 0.60 -10.71 -15.47
N ARG A 589 0.84 -10.00 -16.58
CA ARG A 589 0.11 -10.13 -17.84
C ARG A 589 0.71 -11.34 -18.57
N ILE A 590 0.16 -12.53 -18.38
CA ILE A 590 0.48 -13.69 -19.24
C ILE A 590 -0.39 -13.55 -20.49
N MET A 591 0.14 -12.93 -21.54
CA MET A 591 -0.33 -13.09 -22.92
C MET A 591 0.77 -12.62 -23.88
N SER A 592 1.49 -13.55 -24.49
CA SER A 592 1.79 -13.65 -25.94
C SER A 592 3.03 -14.52 -26.15
N GLU A 593 2.81 -15.81 -26.40
CA GLU A 593 3.73 -16.66 -27.19
C GLU A 593 2.89 -17.85 -27.66
N ALA A 594 2.12 -17.60 -28.71
CA ALA A 594 1.48 -18.63 -29.53
C ALA A 594 1.27 -18.02 -30.91
N GLU A 595 2.36 -17.83 -31.64
CA GLU A 595 2.41 -17.82 -33.10
C GLU A 595 3.88 -17.87 -33.53
N GLU A 596 4.15 -18.63 -34.61
CA GLU A 596 5.45 -19.05 -35.18
C GLU A 596 6.07 -20.29 -34.51
N SER A 597 6.24 -21.46 -35.14
CA SER A 597 6.12 -21.96 -36.53
C SER A 597 6.26 -23.51 -36.48
N PRO A 598 6.27 -24.23 -37.62
CA PRO A 598 5.25 -24.48 -38.62
C PRO A 598 4.39 -25.74 -38.36
#